data_AF-A0A7Z8L8V0-F1
#
_entry.id   AF-A0A7Z8L8V0-F1
#
_cell.length_a   1.000
_cell.length_b   1.000
_cell.length_c   1.000
_cell.angle_alpha   90.00
_cell.angle_beta   90.00
_cell.angle_gamma   90.00
#
_symmetry.space_group_name_H-M   'P 1'
#
loop_
_entity.id
_entity.type
_entity.pdbx_description
1 polymer ?
#
loop_
_entity_poly.entity_id
_entity_poly.type
_entity_poly.pdbx_seq_one_letter_code
_entity_poly.pdbx_strand_id
1 'polypeptide(L)'
;MFLLSHATVLNRDALRIRWVPRKFLGLTTVWPRGGSFRLWARLIFEREGLRYSLTLLPFVIAALVWREYAVVIAQAPIPMLIVIFLVESRMLRASEARRKALVTEDQADAGLDTLRARARALLGRIAARRGLKSGRLHLVIEQSDMLRVPPLTLVSVQSEEGPELLALDAPEREMLTKELFAPPLTERALQHIGLARRIEVHDLTLDPATISGHARMSALMAARSAGE
;
A
#
# COMPACT_ATOMS: atom_id res chain seq x y z
N MET A 1 7.01 0.50 -2.68
CA MET A 1 6.29 0.20 -1.43
C MET A 1 6.35 1.37 -0.46
N PHE A 2 5.28 1.64 0.28
CA PHE A 2 5.20 2.61 1.37
C PHE A 2 4.72 1.93 2.66
N LEU A 3 5.57 1.94 3.69
CA LEU A 3 5.25 1.36 5.00
C LEU A 3 4.47 2.37 5.83
N LEU A 4 3.29 1.97 6.30
CA LEU A 4 2.44 2.76 7.18
C LEU A 4 2.87 2.57 8.63
N SER A 5 3.28 3.67 9.27
CA SER A 5 3.61 3.77 10.69
C SER A 5 3.41 5.21 11.15
N HIS A 6 3.22 5.42 12.45
CA HIS A 6 3.12 6.76 13.05
C HIS A 6 4.34 7.65 12.77
N ALA A 7 5.50 7.04 12.47
CA ALA A 7 6.71 7.75 12.09
C ALA A 7 6.74 8.18 10.61
N THR A 8 6.04 7.48 9.72
CA THR A 8 6.12 7.65 8.26
C THR A 8 4.95 8.45 7.68
N VAL A 9 3.98 8.85 8.50
CA VAL A 9 2.77 9.57 8.06
C VAL A 9 2.64 10.92 8.80
N LEU A 10 2.29 11.97 8.05
CA LEU A 10 2.11 13.33 8.57
C LEU A 10 0.82 13.43 9.39
N ASN A 11 -0.29 12.94 8.84
CA ASN A 11 -1.60 12.99 9.46
C ASN A 11 -1.85 11.74 10.31
N ARG A 12 -1.26 11.70 11.50
CA ARG A 12 -1.29 10.53 12.40
C ARG A 12 -2.69 10.06 12.75
N ASP A 13 -3.67 10.96 12.85
CA ASP A 13 -5.05 10.60 13.19
C ASP A 13 -5.72 9.72 12.13
N ALA A 14 -5.24 9.75 10.88
CA ALA A 14 -5.70 8.83 9.84
C ALA A 14 -5.35 7.37 10.11
N LEU A 15 -4.35 7.12 10.96
CA LEU A 15 -3.86 5.78 11.30
C LEU A 15 -4.57 5.17 12.51
N ARG A 16 -5.45 5.92 13.19
CA ARG A 16 -6.23 5.38 14.31
C ARG A 16 -7.23 4.36 13.77
N ILE A 17 -7.05 3.11 14.17
CA ILE A 17 -7.93 2.01 13.78
C ILE A 17 -8.77 1.56 14.98
N ARG A 18 -9.98 1.06 14.72
CA ARG A 18 -10.90 0.52 15.74
C ARG A 18 -11.15 -0.98 15.54
N TRP A 19 -10.78 -1.49 14.37
CA TRP A 19 -10.91 -2.89 13.96
C TRP A 19 -9.73 -3.23 13.04
N VAL A 20 -9.43 -4.53 12.96
CA VAL A 20 -8.36 -5.12 12.16
C VAL A 20 -8.96 -6.28 11.34
N PRO A 21 -8.55 -6.51 10.09
CA PRO A 21 -7.67 -5.66 9.28
C PRO A 21 -8.39 -4.40 8.80
N ARG A 22 -7.69 -3.26 8.78
CA ARG A 22 -8.19 -2.02 8.18
C ARG A 22 -7.47 -1.69 6.87
N LYS A 23 -8.26 -1.36 5.85
CA LYS A 23 -7.84 -0.80 4.56
C LYS A 23 -7.67 0.72 4.65
N PHE A 24 -6.65 1.27 4.03
CA PHE A 24 -6.38 2.71 3.97
C PHE A 24 -6.58 3.29 2.57
N LEU A 25 -6.21 2.55 1.52
CA LEU A 25 -6.31 2.98 0.13
C LEU A 25 -7.79 3.17 -0.26
N GLY A 26 -8.09 4.31 -0.87
CA GLY A 26 -9.46 4.73 -1.22
C GLY A 26 -10.27 5.31 -0.05
N LEU A 27 -10.02 4.88 1.20
CA LEU A 27 -10.80 5.33 2.36
C LEU A 27 -10.22 6.54 3.06
N THR A 28 -8.89 6.62 3.25
CA THR A 28 -8.29 7.66 4.10
C THR A 28 -7.04 8.28 3.47
N THR A 29 -7.04 9.62 3.44
CA THR A 29 -5.85 10.49 3.35
C THR A 29 -4.59 9.91 3.99
N VAL A 30 -3.57 9.39 3.30
CA VAL A 30 -2.30 9.09 3.98
C VAL A 30 -1.18 9.92 3.34
N TRP A 31 -0.69 10.90 4.09
CA TRP A 31 0.35 11.83 3.63
C TRP A 31 1.71 11.40 4.18
N PRO A 32 2.71 11.17 3.31
CA PRO A 32 3.97 10.59 3.76
C PRO A 32 4.83 11.66 4.46
N ARG A 33 5.33 11.32 5.65
CA ARG A 33 6.27 12.13 6.44
C ARG A 33 7.69 11.85 5.94
N GLY A 34 8.00 12.43 4.79
CA GLY A 34 9.21 12.13 4.02
C GLY A 34 8.96 11.11 2.90
N GLY A 35 9.94 10.91 2.03
CA GLY A 35 9.84 10.03 0.86
C GLY A 35 10.22 10.75 -0.44
N SER A 36 10.42 9.97 -1.50
CA SER A 36 10.81 10.53 -2.79
C SER A 36 9.66 11.34 -3.41
N PHE A 37 10.01 12.33 -4.23
CA PHE A 37 9.03 13.07 -5.05
C PHE A 37 8.11 12.14 -5.85
N ARG A 38 8.65 10.98 -6.28
CA ARG A 38 7.87 9.95 -6.98
C ARG A 38 6.75 9.35 -6.12
N LEU A 39 6.98 9.12 -4.82
CA LEU A 39 5.94 8.62 -3.92
C LEU A 39 4.83 9.66 -3.74
N TRP A 40 5.20 10.93 -3.54
CA TRP A 40 4.24 12.04 -3.45
C TRP A 40 3.38 12.15 -4.71
N ALA A 41 4.01 12.23 -5.88
CA ALA A 41 3.32 12.26 -7.16
C ALA A 41 2.41 11.04 -7.33
N ARG A 42 2.86 9.85 -6.93
CA ARG A 42 2.08 8.61 -7.03
C ARG A 42 0.85 8.61 -6.13
N LEU A 43 0.95 9.15 -4.90
CA LEU A 43 -0.17 9.27 -3.96
C LEU A 43 -1.19 10.31 -4.42
N ILE A 44 -0.74 11.44 -4.96
CA ILE A 44 -1.61 12.45 -5.56
C ILE A 44 -2.35 11.85 -6.76
N PHE A 45 -1.64 11.11 -7.61
CA PHE A 45 -2.24 10.47 -8.79
C PHE A 45 -3.24 9.36 -8.45
N GLU A 46 -3.07 8.68 -7.30
CA GLU A 46 -4.01 7.67 -6.82
C GLU A 46 -5.37 8.26 -6.44
N ARG A 47 -5.38 9.53 -6.01
CA ARG A 47 -6.58 10.22 -5.57
C ARG A 47 -7.30 10.80 -6.77
N GLU A 48 -8.42 10.19 -7.15
CA GLU A 48 -9.26 10.64 -8.26
C GLU A 48 -9.57 12.14 -8.18
N GLY A 49 -10.04 12.62 -7.02
CA GLY A 49 -10.33 14.04 -6.81
C GLY A 49 -9.12 14.96 -6.99
N LEU A 50 -7.93 14.57 -6.51
CA LEU A 50 -6.72 15.39 -6.67
C LEU A 50 -6.20 15.36 -8.10
N ARG A 51 -6.19 14.18 -8.72
CA ARG A 51 -5.82 14.01 -10.12
C ARG A 51 -6.73 14.85 -11.02
N TYR A 52 -8.04 14.79 -10.83
CA TYR A 52 -9.00 15.57 -11.62
C TYR A 52 -8.86 17.06 -11.35
N SER A 53 -8.69 17.47 -10.09
CA SER A 53 -8.45 18.88 -9.76
C SER A 53 -7.19 19.41 -10.44
N LEU A 54 -6.11 18.62 -10.46
CA LEU A 54 -4.85 18.99 -11.11
C LEU A 54 -5.01 19.06 -12.64
N THR A 55 -5.73 18.12 -13.25
CA THR A 55 -6.00 18.14 -14.70
C THR A 55 -6.90 19.31 -15.09
N LEU A 56 -7.82 19.74 -14.22
CA LEU A 56 -8.72 20.87 -14.48
C LEU A 56 -8.11 22.23 -14.13
N LEU A 57 -7.02 22.26 -13.36
CA LEU A 57 -6.34 23.48 -12.94
C LEU A 57 -6.03 24.47 -14.08
N PRO A 58 -5.58 24.02 -15.28
CA PRO A 58 -5.36 24.93 -16.41
C PRO A 58 -6.62 25.68 -16.85
N PHE A 59 -7.81 25.07 -16.78
CA PHE A 59 -9.07 25.75 -17.12
C PHE A 59 -9.43 26.81 -16.09
N VAL A 60 -9.18 26.52 -14.80
CA VAL A 60 -9.39 27.50 -13.73
C VAL A 60 -8.46 28.71 -13.93
N ILE A 61 -7.18 28.46 -14.21
CA ILE A 61 -6.20 29.52 -14.49
C ILE A 61 -6.61 30.32 -15.74
N ALA A 62 -6.98 29.64 -16.83
CA ALA A 62 -7.43 30.27 -18.06
C ALA A 62 -8.65 31.17 -17.86
N ALA A 63 -9.64 30.73 -17.08
CA ALA A 63 -10.83 31.53 -16.78
C ALA A 63 -10.51 32.78 -15.92
N LEU A 64 -9.47 32.72 -15.08
CA LEU A 64 -9.02 33.86 -14.29
C LEU A 64 -8.22 34.87 -15.12
N VAL A 65 -7.42 34.40 -16.08
CA VAL A 65 -6.59 35.24 -16.96
C VAL A 65 -7.42 35.89 -18.08
N TRP A 66 -8.32 35.14 -18.71
CA TRP A 66 -9.15 35.57 -19.84
C TRP A 66 -10.63 35.67 -19.46
N ARG A 67 -10.94 36.68 -18.66
CA ARG A 67 -12.26 36.84 -18.03
C ARG A 67 -13.38 37.02 -19.06
N GLU A 68 -13.08 37.62 -20.20
CA GLU A 68 -14.00 37.82 -21.33
C GLU A 68 -14.46 36.51 -21.98
N TYR A 69 -13.67 35.43 -21.87
CA TYR A 69 -14.02 34.09 -22.36
C TYR A 69 -14.45 33.13 -21.24
N ALA A 70 -14.56 33.63 -19.99
CA ALA A 70 -14.75 32.77 -18.81
C ALA A 70 -15.99 31.88 -18.90
N VAL A 71 -17.10 32.36 -19.47
CA VAL A 71 -18.33 31.57 -19.65
C VAL A 71 -18.11 30.37 -20.57
N VAL A 72 -17.34 30.54 -21.65
CA VAL A 72 -17.02 29.46 -22.58
C VAL A 72 -16.03 28.49 -21.94
N ILE A 73 -15.00 29.02 -21.28
CA ILE A 73 -13.99 28.20 -20.59
C ILE A 73 -14.63 27.37 -19.47
N ALA A 74 -15.62 27.91 -18.75
CA ALA A 74 -16.31 27.21 -17.67
C ALA A 74 -17.11 25.98 -18.13
N GLN A 75 -17.44 25.86 -19.41
CA GLN A 75 -18.13 24.68 -19.97
C GLN A 75 -17.17 23.57 -20.39
N ALA A 76 -15.90 23.91 -20.71
CA ALA A 76 -14.89 22.96 -21.16
C ALA A 76 -14.50 21.83 -20.15
N PRO A 77 -14.59 22.02 -18.82
CA PRO A 77 -14.35 20.95 -17.85
C PRO A 77 -15.22 19.71 -18.03
N ILE A 78 -16.48 19.87 -18.47
CA ILE A 78 -17.42 18.74 -18.62
C ILE A 78 -16.92 17.73 -19.67
N PRO A 79 -16.68 18.11 -20.94
CA PRO A 79 -16.13 17.18 -21.93
C PRO A 79 -14.75 16.68 -21.53
N MET A 80 -13.92 17.50 -20.87
CA MET A 80 -12.62 17.07 -20.37
C MET A 80 -12.75 15.93 -19.33
N LEU A 81 -13.68 16.03 -18.38
CA LEU A 81 -13.95 14.97 -17.41
C LEU A 81 -14.37 13.66 -18.09
N ILE A 82 -15.19 13.74 -19.16
CA ILE A 82 -15.57 12.57 -19.96
C ILE A 82 -14.33 11.93 -20.61
N VAL A 83 -13.46 12.74 -21.22
CA VAL A 83 -12.21 12.23 -21.82
C VAL A 83 -11.32 11.58 -20.76
N ILE A 84 -11.13 12.22 -19.60
CA ILE A 84 -10.32 11.68 -18.50
C ILE A 84 -10.88 10.34 -18.03
N PHE A 85 -12.19 10.25 -17.81
CA PHE A 85 -12.85 9.02 -17.38
C PHE A 85 -12.66 7.89 -18.41
N LEU A 86 -12.79 8.19 -19.70
CA LEU A 86 -12.55 7.23 -20.78
C LEU A 86 -11.09 6.77 -20.81
N VAL A 87 -10.13 7.69 -20.69
CA VAL A 87 -8.70 7.37 -20.64
C VAL A 87 -8.37 6.54 -19.42
N GLU A 88 -8.91 6.87 -18.25
CA GLU A 88 -8.67 6.14 -17.01
C GLU A 88 -9.21 4.70 -17.09
N SER A 89 -10.46 4.55 -17.48
CA SER A 89 -11.13 3.25 -17.55
C SER A 89 -10.51 2.31 -18.60
N ARG A 90 -10.05 2.85 -19.74
CA ARG A 90 -9.45 2.04 -20.82
C ARG A 90 -7.95 1.87 -20.74
N MET A 91 -7.22 2.91 -20.32
CA MET A 91 -5.76 2.90 -20.33
C MET A 91 -5.19 2.58 -18.95
N LEU A 92 -5.62 3.25 -17.88
CA LEU A 92 -4.97 3.11 -16.58
C LEU A 92 -5.38 1.83 -15.84
N ARG A 93 -6.65 1.44 -15.95
CA ARG A 93 -7.23 0.24 -15.35
C ARG A 93 -7.29 -0.90 -16.37
N ALA A 94 -7.16 -2.15 -15.92
CA ALA A 94 -7.41 -3.30 -16.80
C ALA A 94 -8.90 -3.62 -16.87
N SER A 95 -9.35 -3.94 -18.09
CA SER A 95 -10.62 -4.64 -18.30
C SER A 95 -10.61 -6.00 -17.61
N GLU A 96 -11.79 -6.57 -17.35
CA GLU A 96 -11.91 -7.88 -16.71
C GLU A 96 -11.17 -8.99 -17.48
N ALA A 97 -11.31 -9.03 -18.81
CA ALA A 97 -10.61 -10.00 -19.64
C ALA A 97 -9.09 -9.87 -19.51
N ARG A 98 -8.58 -8.62 -19.51
CA ARG A 98 -7.14 -8.37 -19.37
C ARG A 98 -6.64 -8.75 -17.98
N ARG A 99 -7.42 -8.53 -16.92
CA ARG A 99 -7.07 -8.92 -15.54
C ARG A 99 -6.84 -10.43 -15.43
N LYS A 100 -7.75 -11.25 -15.97
CA LYS A 100 -7.62 -12.72 -15.94
C LYS A 100 -6.41 -13.22 -16.73
N ALA A 101 -6.00 -12.49 -17.77
CA ALA A 101 -4.85 -12.85 -18.59
C ALA A 101 -3.49 -12.39 -18.02
N LEU A 102 -3.44 -11.69 -16.88
CA LEU A 102 -2.19 -11.16 -16.33
C LEU A 102 -1.24 -12.24 -15.79
N VAL A 103 -1.80 -13.31 -15.23
CA VAL A 103 -1.07 -14.36 -14.51
C VAL A 103 -1.82 -15.68 -14.67
N THR A 104 -1.10 -16.80 -14.79
CA THR A 104 -1.73 -18.12 -14.76
C THR A 104 -2.16 -18.50 -13.33
N GLU A 105 -3.02 -19.49 -13.18
CA GLU A 105 -3.45 -19.93 -11.85
C GLU A 105 -2.28 -20.44 -11.00
N ASP A 106 -1.42 -21.29 -11.56
CA ASP A 106 -0.24 -21.82 -10.88
C ASP A 106 0.73 -20.71 -10.42
N GLN A 107 0.95 -19.70 -11.27
CA GLN A 107 1.79 -18.56 -10.93
C GLN A 107 1.19 -17.71 -9.81
N ALA A 108 -0.14 -17.55 -9.82
CA ALA A 108 -0.84 -16.83 -8.77
C ALA A 108 -0.73 -17.56 -7.44
N ASP A 109 -0.94 -18.87 -7.43
CA ASP A 109 -0.94 -19.68 -6.22
C ASP A 109 0.48 -19.77 -5.63
N ALA A 110 1.49 -20.04 -6.47
CA ALA A 110 2.90 -20.02 -6.06
C ALA A 110 3.34 -18.66 -5.51
N GLY A 111 2.87 -17.57 -6.11
CA GLY A 111 3.14 -16.21 -5.64
C GLY A 111 2.51 -15.91 -4.28
N LEU A 112 1.25 -16.33 -4.07
CA LEU A 112 0.55 -16.19 -2.79
C LEU A 112 1.20 -17.04 -1.69
N ASP A 113 1.66 -18.24 -2.00
CA ASP A 113 2.38 -19.09 -1.04
C ASP A 113 3.73 -18.50 -0.66
N THR A 114 4.47 -17.98 -1.64
CA THR A 114 5.70 -17.23 -1.39
C THR A 114 5.45 -16.04 -0.46
N LEU A 115 4.36 -15.29 -0.71
CA LEU A 115 3.96 -14.15 0.13
C LEU A 115 3.65 -14.60 1.57
N ARG A 116 2.83 -15.65 1.73
CA ARG A 116 2.45 -16.20 3.04
C ARG A 116 3.66 -16.66 3.84
N ALA A 117 4.59 -17.38 3.20
CA ALA A 117 5.81 -17.86 3.84
C ALA A 117 6.68 -16.69 4.33
N ARG A 118 6.91 -15.68 3.47
CA ARG A 118 7.67 -14.47 3.83
C ARG A 118 7.00 -13.66 4.92
N ALA A 119 5.69 -13.44 4.82
CA ALA A 119 4.92 -12.70 5.80
C ALA A 119 5.02 -13.36 7.18
N ARG A 120 4.86 -14.68 7.28
CA ARG A 120 5.02 -15.42 8.54
C ARG A 120 6.44 -15.28 9.11
N ALA A 121 7.47 -15.41 8.29
CA ALA A 121 8.86 -15.25 8.73
C ALA A 121 9.17 -13.82 9.21
N LEU A 122 8.66 -12.80 8.51
CA LEU A 122 8.82 -11.38 8.86
C LEU A 122 8.06 -11.04 10.15
N LEU A 123 6.77 -11.36 10.22
CA LEU A 123 5.95 -11.15 11.41
C LEU A 123 6.52 -11.92 12.62
N GLY A 124 7.04 -13.13 12.42
CA GLY A 124 7.65 -13.93 13.47
C GLY A 124 8.90 -13.26 14.05
N ARG A 125 9.76 -12.70 13.20
CA ARG A 125 10.91 -11.92 13.65
C ARG A 125 10.51 -10.63 14.36
N ILE A 126 9.52 -9.90 13.86
CA ILE A 126 8.98 -8.69 14.50
C ILE A 126 8.44 -9.03 15.90
N ALA A 127 7.58 -10.05 16.00
CA ALA A 127 7.00 -10.50 17.26
C ALA A 127 8.06 -11.00 18.24
N ALA A 128 9.05 -11.77 17.77
CA ALA A 128 10.16 -12.25 18.58
C ALA A 128 11.02 -11.11 19.13
N ARG A 129 11.40 -10.15 18.29
CA ARG A 129 12.18 -8.95 18.70
C ARG A 129 11.46 -8.10 19.73
N ARG A 130 10.14 -7.96 19.58
CA ARG A 130 9.29 -7.22 20.52
C ARG A 130 8.88 -8.00 21.77
N GLY A 131 9.26 -9.27 21.86
CA GLY A 131 8.90 -10.14 22.98
C GLY A 131 7.39 -10.41 23.08
N LEU A 132 6.63 -10.28 21.99
CA LEU A 132 5.18 -10.49 21.98
C LEU A 132 4.86 -11.96 22.29
N LYS A 133 4.01 -12.20 23.29
CA LYS A 133 3.64 -13.55 23.75
C LYS A 133 2.22 -13.95 23.32
N SER A 134 1.37 -12.97 23.11
CA SER A 134 -0.04 -13.09 22.74
C SER A 134 -0.42 -11.99 21.74
N GLY A 135 -1.64 -12.05 21.23
CA GLY A 135 -2.22 -11.04 20.34
C GLY A 135 -1.91 -11.31 18.87
N ARG A 136 -2.91 -11.29 17.99
CA ARG A 136 -2.68 -11.58 16.57
C ARG A 136 -2.09 -10.37 15.85
N LEU A 137 -1.06 -10.63 15.04
CA LEU A 137 -0.50 -9.67 14.12
C LEU A 137 -1.05 -9.89 12.72
N HIS A 138 -1.38 -8.80 12.05
CA HIS A 138 -1.84 -8.77 10.67
C HIS A 138 -0.86 -7.97 9.83
N LEU A 139 -0.23 -8.59 8.83
CA LEU A 139 0.45 -7.87 7.76
C LEU A 139 -0.57 -7.60 6.67
N VAL A 140 -1.00 -6.35 6.56
CA VAL A 140 -1.99 -5.90 5.60
C VAL A 140 -1.28 -5.20 4.45
N ILE A 141 -1.44 -5.75 3.25
CA ILE A 141 -0.85 -5.23 2.01
C ILE A 141 -1.97 -4.81 1.08
N GLU A 142 -1.94 -3.55 0.67
CA GLU A 142 -2.90 -2.95 -0.24
C GLU A 142 -2.17 -2.45 -1.48
N GLN A 143 -2.73 -2.71 -2.67
CA GLN A 143 -2.13 -2.25 -3.91
C GLN A 143 -3.15 -1.49 -4.75
N SER A 144 -2.67 -0.44 -5.41
CA SER A 144 -3.44 0.27 -6.42
C SER A 144 -3.85 -0.66 -7.56
N ASP A 145 -5.00 -0.40 -8.15
CA ASP A 145 -5.51 -1.12 -9.32
C ASP A 145 -4.97 -0.60 -10.66
N MET A 146 -4.19 0.48 -10.65
CA MET A 146 -3.66 1.11 -11.86
C MET A 146 -2.43 0.36 -12.38
N LEU A 147 -2.56 -0.26 -13.56
CA LEU A 147 -1.54 -1.14 -14.14
C LEU A 147 -0.47 -0.41 -14.95
N ARG A 148 -0.82 0.72 -15.59
CA ARG A 148 0.11 1.43 -16.49
C ARG A 148 1.07 2.38 -15.78
N VAL A 149 1.00 2.44 -14.45
CA VAL A 149 1.86 3.27 -13.61
C VAL A 149 2.62 2.37 -12.61
N PRO A 150 3.73 2.85 -12.01
CA PRO A 150 4.40 2.10 -10.96
C PRO A 150 3.43 1.70 -9.84
N PRO A 151 3.53 0.46 -9.29
CA PRO A 151 2.62 0.01 -8.25
C PRO A 151 2.75 0.89 -7.01
N LEU A 152 1.60 1.33 -6.49
CA LEU A 152 1.52 1.93 -5.17
C LEU A 152 1.10 0.83 -4.21
N THR A 153 2.05 0.35 -3.40
CA THR A 153 1.83 -0.68 -2.40
C THR A 153 1.89 -0.06 -1.01
N LEU A 154 0.79 -0.09 -0.26
CA LEU A 154 0.74 0.27 1.15
C LEU A 154 0.90 -1.00 1.97
N VAL A 155 1.76 -0.96 2.99
CA VAL A 155 1.96 -2.10 3.90
C VAL A 155 1.84 -1.62 5.32
N SER A 156 1.02 -2.31 6.11
CA SER A 156 0.84 -2.04 7.53
C SER A 156 0.97 -3.32 8.34
N VAL A 157 1.52 -3.21 9.54
CA VAL A 157 1.46 -4.26 10.56
C VAL A 157 0.48 -3.80 11.62
N GLN A 158 -0.60 -4.55 11.81
CA GLN A 158 -1.69 -4.21 12.72
C GLN A 158 -1.76 -5.26 13.84
N SER A 159 -2.04 -4.82 15.07
CA SER A 159 -2.26 -5.70 16.21
C SER A 159 -3.76 -5.79 16.50
N GLU A 160 -4.28 -7.02 16.65
CA GLU A 160 -5.66 -7.26 17.11
C GLU A 160 -5.81 -6.95 18.61
N GLU A 161 -4.75 -7.18 19.41
CA GLU A 161 -4.73 -6.86 20.84
C GLU A 161 -4.52 -5.34 21.01
N GLY A 162 -5.62 -4.64 21.31
CA GLY A 162 -5.70 -3.18 21.24
C GLY A 162 -5.61 -2.68 19.80
N PRO A 163 -6.69 -2.74 18.99
CA PRO A 163 -6.68 -2.48 17.55
C PRO A 163 -5.84 -1.26 17.17
N GLU A 164 -4.62 -1.50 16.74
CA GLU A 164 -3.66 -0.44 16.47
C GLU A 164 -2.71 -0.79 15.33
N LEU A 165 -2.20 0.26 14.71
CA LEU A 165 -1.10 0.15 13.77
C LEU A 165 0.21 0.09 14.56
N LEU A 166 0.92 -1.04 14.47
CA LEU A 166 2.16 -1.25 15.18
C LEU A 166 3.21 -0.20 14.76
N ALA A 167 3.77 0.51 15.74
CA ALA A 167 4.78 1.53 15.50
C ALA A 167 6.15 0.89 15.19
N LEU A 168 6.36 0.49 13.93
CA LEU A 168 7.59 -0.17 13.47
C LEU A 168 8.84 0.69 13.69
N ASP A 169 9.91 0.09 14.22
CA ASP A 169 11.22 0.73 14.41
C ASP A 169 12.03 0.78 13.09
N ALA A 170 13.23 1.37 13.10
CA ALA A 170 14.05 1.46 11.88
C ALA A 170 14.50 0.08 11.33
N PRO A 171 15.07 -0.83 12.16
CA PRO A 171 15.42 -2.18 11.71
C PRO A 171 14.24 -2.99 11.14
N GLU A 172 13.07 -2.93 11.75
CA GLU A 172 11.86 -3.64 11.29
C GLU A 172 11.38 -3.10 9.94
N ARG A 173 11.39 -1.77 9.78
CA ARG A 173 11.06 -1.15 8.49
C ARG A 173 12.04 -1.54 7.39
N GLU A 174 13.33 -1.59 7.71
CA GLU A 174 14.36 -2.00 6.76
C GLU A 174 14.20 -3.47 6.34
N MET A 175 13.96 -4.36 7.29
CA MET A 175 13.69 -5.78 7.06
C MET A 175 12.49 -5.98 6.13
N LEU A 176 11.36 -5.33 6.42
CA LEU A 176 10.18 -5.39 5.55
C LEU A 176 10.47 -4.85 4.14
N THR A 177 11.23 -3.76 4.05
CA THR A 177 11.57 -3.13 2.77
C THR A 177 12.47 -3.99 1.90
N LYS A 178 13.43 -4.69 2.50
CA LYS A 178 14.38 -5.54 1.77
C LYS A 178 13.79 -6.89 1.37
N GLU A 179 12.99 -7.50 2.25
CA GLU A 179 12.68 -8.93 2.12
C GLU A 179 11.27 -9.24 1.63
N LEU A 180 10.28 -8.36 1.89
CA LEU A 180 8.88 -8.66 1.56
C LEU A 180 8.69 -8.87 0.04
N PHE A 181 9.30 -7.99 -0.76
CA PHE A 181 9.18 -7.96 -2.23
C PHE A 181 10.47 -8.26 -2.98
N ALA A 182 11.29 -9.19 -2.45
CA ALA A 182 12.48 -9.68 -3.15
C ALA A 182 12.11 -10.65 -4.30
N PRO A 183 12.92 -10.79 -5.37
CA PRO A 183 12.72 -11.84 -6.37
C PRO A 183 12.55 -13.23 -5.71
N PRO A 184 11.65 -14.10 -6.21
CA PRO A 184 10.87 -13.96 -7.46
C PRO A 184 9.59 -13.10 -7.33
N LEU A 185 9.11 -12.83 -6.11
CA LEU A 185 7.86 -12.09 -5.88
C LEU A 185 8.11 -10.60 -5.67
N THR A 186 7.93 -9.81 -6.73
CA THR A 186 8.04 -8.34 -6.70
C THR A 186 6.69 -7.66 -6.43
N GLU A 187 6.69 -6.35 -6.10
CA GLU A 187 5.45 -5.57 -5.94
C GLU A 187 4.53 -5.65 -7.15
N ARG A 188 5.10 -5.59 -8.37
CA ARG A 188 4.33 -5.67 -9.62
C ARG A 188 3.77 -7.07 -9.85
N ALA A 189 4.55 -8.11 -9.54
CA ALA A 189 4.07 -9.49 -9.62
C ALA A 189 2.88 -9.69 -8.68
N LEU A 190 2.95 -9.21 -7.43
CA LEU A 190 1.82 -9.27 -6.51
C LEU A 190 0.62 -8.45 -7.02
N GLN A 191 0.83 -7.27 -7.60
CA GLN A 191 -0.25 -6.44 -8.14
C GLN A 191 -1.01 -7.17 -9.25
N HIS A 192 -0.29 -7.85 -10.14
CA HIS A 192 -0.89 -8.65 -11.20
C HIS A 192 -1.71 -9.82 -10.63
N ILE A 193 -1.20 -10.51 -9.62
CA ILE A 193 -1.92 -11.58 -8.91
C ILE A 193 -3.20 -11.03 -8.27
N GLY A 194 -3.10 -9.92 -7.54
CA GLY A 194 -4.23 -9.28 -6.88
C GLY A 194 -5.31 -8.86 -7.87
N LEU A 195 -4.91 -8.29 -9.02
CA LEU A 195 -5.85 -7.92 -10.08
C LEU A 195 -6.50 -9.12 -10.76
N ALA A 196 -5.75 -10.19 -11.03
CA ALA A 196 -6.25 -11.41 -11.66
C ALA A 196 -7.25 -12.14 -10.74
N ARG A 197 -6.91 -12.27 -9.45
CA ARG A 197 -7.74 -12.95 -8.43
C ARG A 197 -8.76 -12.02 -7.75
N ARG A 198 -8.82 -10.74 -8.13
CA ARG A 198 -9.67 -9.69 -7.52
C ARG A 198 -9.47 -9.54 -6.01
N ILE A 199 -8.23 -9.67 -5.56
CA ILE A 199 -7.83 -9.44 -4.18
C ILE A 199 -7.49 -7.96 -4.03
N GLU A 200 -8.29 -7.24 -3.24
CA GLU A 200 -8.03 -5.82 -2.96
C GLU A 200 -7.05 -5.61 -1.82
N VAL A 201 -7.06 -6.54 -0.85
CA VAL A 201 -6.26 -6.50 0.36
C VAL A 201 -5.73 -7.90 0.64
N HIS A 202 -4.42 -8.03 0.81
CA HIS A 202 -3.84 -9.24 1.34
C HIS A 202 -3.69 -9.08 2.86
N ASP A 203 -4.42 -9.89 3.62
CA ASP A 203 -4.28 -9.99 5.08
C ASP A 203 -3.55 -11.29 5.43
N LEU A 204 -2.38 -11.17 6.04
CA LEU A 204 -1.55 -12.29 6.44
C LEU A 204 -1.41 -12.26 7.96
N THR A 205 -1.96 -13.27 8.62
CA THR A 205 -2.03 -13.33 10.09
C THR A 205 -0.93 -14.20 10.69
N LEU A 206 -0.47 -13.80 11.87
CA LEU A 206 0.42 -14.60 12.71
C LEU A 206 0.00 -14.47 14.18
N ASP A 207 -0.11 -15.59 14.86
CA ASP A 207 -0.21 -15.64 16.32
C ASP A 207 1.19 -15.82 16.95
N PRO A 208 1.70 -14.83 17.71
CA PRO A 208 2.98 -14.92 18.41
C PRO A 208 3.11 -16.12 19.35
N ALA A 209 2.01 -16.66 19.87
CA ALA A 209 2.04 -17.86 20.72
C ALA A 209 2.61 -19.08 19.98
N THR A 210 2.53 -19.09 18.64
CA THR A 210 3.06 -20.18 17.79
C THR A 210 4.57 -20.07 17.53
N ILE A 211 5.22 -18.99 17.97
CA ILE A 211 6.66 -18.76 17.75
C ILE A 211 7.49 -19.57 18.74
N SER A 212 8.38 -20.42 18.21
CA SER A 212 9.25 -21.28 19.00
C SER A 212 10.22 -20.50 19.91
N GLY A 213 10.60 -21.11 21.04
CA GLY A 213 11.58 -20.53 21.98
C GLY A 213 12.94 -20.26 21.33
N HIS A 214 13.37 -21.11 20.40
CA HIS A 214 14.62 -20.92 19.65
C HIS A 214 14.59 -19.65 18.79
N ALA A 215 13.47 -19.38 18.09
CA ALA A 215 13.32 -18.17 17.29
C ALA A 215 13.32 -16.88 18.15
N ARG A 216 12.81 -16.98 19.39
CA ARG A 216 12.86 -15.86 20.35
C ARG A 216 14.29 -15.61 20.83
N MET A 217 15.01 -16.67 21.18
CA MET A 217 16.40 -16.58 21.59
C MET A 217 17.31 -16.02 20.50
N SER A 218 17.16 -16.46 19.24
CA SER A 218 17.96 -15.93 18.13
C SER A 218 17.68 -14.44 17.88
N ALA A 219 16.42 -14.01 17.98
CA ALA A 219 16.05 -12.60 17.86
C ALA A 219 16.65 -11.74 18.99
N LEU A 220 16.65 -12.24 20.24
CA LEU A 220 17.26 -11.57 21.38
C LEU A 220 18.78 -11.43 21.22
N MET A 221 19.45 -12.50 20.76
CA MET A 221 20.90 -12.45 20.50
C MET A 221 21.25 -11.45 19.39
N ALA A 222 20.49 -11.43 18.29
CA ALA A 222 20.67 -10.48 17.21
C ALA A 222 20.41 -9.02 17.63
N ALA A 223 19.45 -8.79 18.54
CA ALA A 223 19.21 -7.47 19.09
C ALA A 223 20.36 -7.00 20.01
N ARG A 224 20.92 -7.92 20.81
CA ARG A 224 22.06 -7.63 21.68
C ARG A 224 23.32 -7.29 20.90
N SER A 225 23.62 -8.04 19.84
CA SER A 225 24.79 -7.78 18.98
C SER A 225 24.71 -6.51 18.12
N ALA A 226 23.51 -5.92 17.96
CA ALA A 226 23.32 -4.69 17.20
C ALA A 226 23.32 -3.43 18.09
N GLY A 227 23.34 -3.60 19.42
CA GLY A 227 23.41 -2.51 20.40
C GLY A 227 24.80 -2.31 21.02
N GLU A 228 25.78 -3.15 20.64
CA GLU A 228 27.22 -2.96 20.83
C GLU A 228 27.81 -2.28 19.58
#